data_AF-B4VK64-F1
#
_entry.id   AF-B4VK64-F1
#
_cell.length_a   1.000
_cell.length_b   1.000
_cell.length_c   1.000
_cell.angle_alpha   90.00
_cell.angle_beta   90.00
_cell.angle_gamma   90.00
#
_symmetry.space_group_name_H-M   'P 1'
#
loop_
_entity.id
_entity.type
_entity.pdbx_description
1 polymer ?
#
loop_
_entity_poly.entity_id
_entity_poly.type
_entity_poly.pdbx_seq_one_letter_code
_entity_poly.pdbx_strand_id
1 'polypeptide(L)' 'MGQFLNYRLVLEKNEPQRILFLAVPVYAYDSFFQRELPKAIIRQYGLKLIVYDPEEEVITQWIN' A
#
# COMPACT_ATOMS: atom_id res chain seq x y z
N MET A 1 8.65 -0.30 -6.69
CA MET A 1 8.79 0.97 -5.94
C MET A 1 8.67 2.21 -6.83
N GLY A 2 9.36 2.29 -7.97
CA GLY A 2 9.28 3.48 -8.85
C GLY A 2 7.88 3.86 -9.33
N GLN A 3 7.01 2.87 -9.59
CA GLN A 3 5.63 3.15 -10.02
C GLN A 3 4.81 3.84 -8.93
N PHE A 4 4.88 3.39 -7.67
CA PHE A 4 4.09 3.95 -6.57
C PHE A 4 4.42 5.43 -6.28
N LEU A 5 5.71 5.78 -6.24
CA LEU A 5 6.15 7.15 -5.97
C LEU A 5 5.72 8.11 -7.10
N ASN A 6 5.76 7.66 -8.35
CA ASN A 6 5.28 8.44 -9.48
C ASN A 6 3.76 8.66 -9.41
N TYR A 7 2.97 7.63 -9.11
CA TYR A 7 1.51 7.77 -8.97
C TYR A 7 1.15 8.69 -7.81
N ARG A 8 1.85 8.61 -6.68
CA ARG A 8 1.65 9.53 -5.56
C ARG A 8 1.93 10.98 -5.96
N LEU A 9 3.06 11.24 -6.64
CA LEU A 9 3.42 12.58 -7.07
C LEU A 9 2.40 13.16 -8.07
N VAL A 10 1.87 12.32 -8.97
CA VAL A 10 0.84 12.71 -9.93
C VAL A 10 -0.49 12.99 -9.24
N LEU A 11 -0.90 12.17 -8.27
CA LEU A 11 -2.14 12.35 -7.52
C LEU A 11 -2.08 13.56 -6.58
N GLU A 12 -0.96 13.79 -5.88
CA GLU A 12 -0.78 15.00 -5.05
C GLU A 12 -0.89 16.29 -5.88
N LYS A 13 -0.47 16.28 -7.15
CA LYS A 13 -0.57 17.45 -8.04
C LYS A 13 -1.94 17.64 -8.69
N ASN A 14 -2.61 16.57 -9.08
CA ASN A 14 -3.86 16.67 -9.86
C ASN A 14 -5.12 16.51 -9.00
N GLU A 15 -5.07 15.67 -7.96
CA GLU A 15 -6.22 15.33 -7.12
C GLU A 15 -5.78 15.16 -5.65
N PRO A 16 -5.39 16.26 -4.97
CA PRO A 16 -4.78 16.20 -3.64
C PRO A 16 -5.68 15.64 -2.54
N GLN A 17 -7.00 15.55 -2.80
CA GLN A 17 -7.96 14.95 -1.88
C GLN A 17 -8.05 13.42 -2.01
N ARG A 18 -7.50 12.81 -3.08
CA ARG A 18 -7.51 11.36 -3.26
C ARG A 18 -6.43 10.70 -2.42
N ILE A 19 -6.87 9.81 -1.55
CA ILE A 19 -5.99 8.99 -0.72
C ILE A 19 -5.52 7.78 -1.54
N LEU A 20 -4.22 7.71 -1.81
CA LEU A 20 -3.63 6.58 -2.51
C LEU A 20 -3.38 5.43 -1.52
N PHE A 21 -3.98 4.28 -1.80
CA PHE A 21 -3.70 3.02 -1.11
C PHE A 21 -2.97 2.06 -2.04
N LEU A 22 -2.01 1.33 -1.50
CA LEU A 22 -1.37 0.21 -2.19
C LEU A 22 -2.12 -1.09 -1.84
N ALA A 23 -2.82 -1.67 -2.81
CA ALA A 23 -3.46 -2.96 -2.65
C ALA A 23 -2.41 -4.09 -2.69
N VAL A 24 -2.43 -4.95 -1.68
CA VAL A 24 -1.51 -6.09 -1.55
C VAL A 24 -2.29 -7.34 -1.15
N PRO A 25 -2.01 -8.50 -1.74
CA PRO A 25 -2.66 -9.73 -1.34
C PRO A 25 -2.15 -10.19 0.04
N VAL A 26 -3.01 -10.87 0.81
CA VAL A 26 -2.73 -11.30 2.19
C VAL A 26 -1.43 -12.12 2.30
N TYR A 27 -1.18 -13.04 1.38
CA TYR A 27 0.06 -13.84 1.38
C TYR A 27 1.33 -12.98 1.19
N ALA A 28 1.25 -11.90 0.41
CA ALA A 28 2.38 -10.99 0.20
C ALA A 28 2.56 -10.09 1.41
N TYR A 29 1.46 -9.69 2.05
CA TYR A 29 1.49 -8.94 3.29
C TYR A 29 2.21 -9.71 4.40
N ASP A 30 1.81 -10.96 4.63
CA ASP A 30 2.34 -11.81 5.70
C ASP A 30 3.78 -12.28 5.47
N SER A 31 4.23 -12.33 4.21
CA SER A 31 5.59 -12.80 3.87
C SER A 31 6.60 -11.68 3.63
N PHE A 32 6.31 -10.76 2.71
CA PHE A 32 7.23 -9.71 2.28
C PHE A 32 7.08 -8.46 3.15
N PHE A 33 5.84 -7.99 3.36
CA PHE A 33 5.60 -6.75 4.09
C PHE A 33 5.76 -6.89 5.61
N GLN A 34 5.88 -8.11 6.14
CA GLN A 34 6.27 -8.31 7.54
C GLN A 34 7.77 -8.10 7.82
N ARG A 35 8.61 -7.99 6.78
CA ARG A 35 10.06 -7.77 6.90
C ARG A 35 10.38 -6.32 7.32
N GLU A 36 11.53 -6.12 7.94
CA GLU A 36 11.94 -4.82 8.50
C GLU A 36 12.03 -3.71 7.45
N LEU A 37 12.64 -3.98 6.29
CA LEU A 37 12.82 -2.98 5.22
C LEU A 37 11.47 -2.47 4.67
N PRO A 38 10.54 -3.32 4.21
CA PRO A 38 9.21 -2.88 3.78
C PRO A 38 8.45 -2.12 4.86
N LYS A 39 8.46 -2.60 6.11
CA LYS A 39 7.83 -1.89 7.25
C LYS A 39 8.42 -0.50 7.46
N ALA A 40 9.74 -0.37 7.41
CA ALA A 40 10.43 0.91 7.56
C ALA A 40 10.02 1.89 6.44
N ILE A 41 9.93 1.42 5.20
CA ILE A 41 9.52 2.23 4.04
C ILE A 41 8.05 2.64 4.17
N ILE A 42 7.16 1.72 4.54
CA ILE A 42 5.73 2.04 4.78
C ILE A 42 5.60 3.15 5.83
N ARG A 43 6.32 3.04 6.95
CA ARG A 43 6.30 4.04 8.02
C ARG A 43 6.92 5.36 7.59
N GLN A 44 8.07 5.32 6.93
CA GLN A 44 8.81 6.52 6.51
C GLN A 44 8.03 7.35 5.50
N TYR A 45 7.34 6.70 4.57
CA TYR A 45 6.56 7.38 3.53
C TYR A 45 5.07 7.51 3.89
N GLY A 46 4.61 7.02 5.05
CA GLY A 46 3.19 7.04 5.42
C GLY A 46 2.31 6.34 4.38
N LEU A 47 2.76 5.17 3.90
CA LEU A 47 2.05 4.44 2.87
C LEU A 47 0.83 3.76 3.47
N LYS A 48 -0.33 4.05 2.89
CA LYS A 48 -1.55 3.32 3.24
C LYS A 48 -1.66 2.05 2.42
N LEU A 49 -2.01 0.95 3.07
CA LEU A 49 -2.13 -0.36 2.43
C LEU A 49 -3.56 -0.86 2.57
N ILE A 50 -4.00 -1.58 1.54
CA ILE A 50 -5.21 -2.40 1.58
C ILE A 50 -4.76 -3.83 1.42
N VAL A 51 -5.01 -4.65 2.42
CA VAL A 51 -4.78 -6.09 2.33
C VAL A 51 -6.07 -6.74 1.85
N TYR A 52 -5.98 -7.55 0.79
CA TYR A 52 -7.12 -8.29 0.26
C TYR A 52 -6.79 -9.78 0.16
N ASP A 53 -7.82 -10.60 0.25
CA ASP A 53 -7.73 -12.03 -0.04
C ASP A 53 -8.07 -12.23 -1.53
N PRO A 54 -7.13 -12.73 -2.36
CA PRO A 54 -7.40 -12.97 -3.76
C PRO A 54 -8.28 -14.20 -4.02
N GLU A 55 -8.41 -15.13 -3.07
CA GLU A 55 -9.25 -16.33 -3.23
C GLU A 55 -10.72 -16.03 -2.91
N GLU A 56 -10.95 -15.28 -1.83
CA GLU A 56 -12.30 -14.88 -1.39
C GLU A 56 -12.76 -13.54 -2.01
N GLU A 57 -11.88 -12.83 -2.71
CA GLU A 57 -12.12 -11.49 -3.30
C GLU A 57 -12.59 -10.43 -2.29
N VAL A 58 -12.19 -10.58 -1.01
CA VAL A 58 -12.56 -9.66 0.07
C VAL A 58 -11.40 -8.80 0.53
N ILE A 59 -11.71 -7.58 0.99
CA ILE A 59 -10.74 -6.75 1.69
C ILE A 59 -10.65 -7.23 3.13
N THR A 60 -9.47 -7.68 3.54
CA THR A 60 -9.25 -8.21 4.90
C THR A 60 -8.83 -7.11 5.86
N GLN A 61 -8.01 -6.15 5.41
CA GLN A 61 -7.47 -5.11 6.30
C GLN A 61 -7.21 -3.78 5.59
N TRP A 62 -7.36 -2.69 6.35
CA TRP A 62 -6.97 -1.33 5.97
C TRP A 62 -5.90 -0.85 6.93
N ILE A 63 -4.73 -0.48 6.40
CA ILE A 63 -3.59 -0.01 7.19
C ILE A 63 -3.29 1.43 6.79
N ASN A 64 -3.27 2.31 7.78
CA ASN A 64 -3.04 3.75 7.62
C ASN A 64 -1.64 4.17 8.06
#